data_AF-B5JX46-F1
#
_entry.id   AF-B5JX46-F1
#
_cell.length_a   1.000
_cell.length_b   1.000
_cell.length_c   1.000
_cell.angle_alpha   90.00
_cell.angle_beta   90.00
_cell.angle_gamma   90.00
#
_symmetry.space_group_name_H-M   'P 1'
#
loop_
_entity.id
_entity.type
_entity.pdbx_description
1 polymer ?
#
loop_
_entity_poly.entity_id
_entity_poly.type
_entity_poly.pdbx_seq_one_letter_code
_entity_poly.pdbx_strand_id
1 'polypeptide(L)'
;MLFENLLRVATPIAILVPLFYPLYCWGAGKRIKLDPYAIALYMSVTYLAMVILEAAIGYSHGEIFGWRLWEYRMNPNHHGYGTYLGAVMWPFYGLHIYWFKQVMDSRWPNKRHPLVIGLFTSFEGPAFEFLGNGIILILYGQFLFYYFPPELFHLTTVHVMPHYFIAGVCLGYIVNAVEKAPKTWGLPISLYALGLGVTLLG
;
A
#
# COMPACT_ATOMS: atom_id res chain seq x y z
N MET A 1 19.62 8.78 14.78
CA MET A 1 19.62 7.32 14.46
C MET A 1 18.28 6.78 13.96
N LEU A 2 17.19 6.68 14.74
CA LEU A 2 15.94 6.05 14.26
C LEU A 2 15.32 6.79 13.05
N PHE A 3 15.31 8.13 13.10
CA PHE A 3 14.76 8.98 12.04
C PHE A 3 15.62 9.02 10.77
N GLU A 4 16.95 8.98 10.91
CA GLU A 4 17.88 8.94 9.77
C GLU A 4 17.80 7.62 9.01
N ASN A 5 17.65 6.49 9.71
CA ASN A 5 17.44 5.20 9.08
C ASN A 5 16.08 5.14 8.36
N LEU A 6 15.04 5.73 8.96
CA LEU A 6 13.72 5.81 8.34
C LEU A 6 13.76 6.59 7.03
N LEU A 7 14.40 7.77 7.01
CA LEU A 7 14.55 8.58 5.80
C LEU A 7 15.36 7.86 4.71
N ARG A 8 16.45 7.18 5.08
CA ARG A 8 17.27 6.41 4.13
C ARG A 8 16.45 5.33 3.44
N VAL A 9 15.73 4.50 4.20
CA VAL A 9 14.93 3.40 3.65
C VAL A 9 13.69 3.91 2.90
N ALA A 10 13.07 5.00 3.35
CA ALA A 10 11.94 5.61 2.67
C ALA A 10 12.32 6.23 1.31
N THR A 11 13.57 6.68 1.14
CA THR A 11 14.02 7.39 -0.06
C THR A 11 13.87 6.57 -1.35
N PRO A 12 14.37 5.32 -1.45
CA PRO A 12 14.12 4.46 -2.61
C PRO A 12 12.64 4.33 -2.94
N ILE A 13 11.78 4.16 -1.93
CA ILE A 13 10.34 3.95 -2.11
C ILE A 13 9.70 5.22 -2.68
N ALA A 14 10.03 6.38 -2.10
CA ALA A 14 9.54 7.68 -2.53
C ALA A 14 10.03 8.09 -3.93
N ILE A 15 11.15 7.55 -4.40
CA ILE A 15 11.68 7.79 -5.75
C ILE A 15 11.10 6.81 -6.76
N LEU A 16 11.08 5.51 -6.43
CA LEU A 16 10.73 4.46 -7.38
C LEU A 16 9.26 4.55 -7.81
N VAL A 17 8.34 4.81 -6.89
CA VAL A 17 6.92 4.89 -7.23
C VAL A 17 6.65 5.99 -8.26
N PRO A 18 7.15 7.24 -8.09
CA PRO A 18 7.03 8.27 -9.11
C PRO A 18 7.65 7.95 -10.47
N LEU A 19 8.70 7.12 -10.52
CA LEU A 19 9.31 6.70 -11.78
C LEU A 19 8.39 5.82 -12.64
N PHE A 20 7.32 5.25 -12.07
CA PHE A 20 6.30 4.55 -12.87
C PHE A 20 5.34 5.51 -13.60
N TYR A 21 5.35 6.82 -13.34
CA TYR A 21 4.43 7.78 -13.98
C TYR A 21 4.38 7.69 -15.53
N PRO A 22 5.51 7.55 -16.27
CA PRO A 22 5.48 7.37 -17.71
C PRO A 22 4.73 6.11 -18.15
N LEU A 23 4.82 5.02 -17.38
CA LEU A 23 4.11 3.77 -17.67
C LEU A 23 2.60 3.95 -17.54
N TYR A 24 2.13 4.73 -16.56
CA TYR A 24 0.70 5.09 -16.46
C TYR A 24 0.24 6.00 -17.59
N CYS A 25 1.06 6.97 -18.01
CA CYS A 25 0.73 7.81 -19.18
C CYS A 25 0.60 6.98 -20.46
N TRP A 26 1.55 6.06 -20.68
CA TRP A 26 1.49 5.12 -21.78
C TRP A 26 0.26 4.20 -21.68
N GLY A 27 0.02 3.63 -20.50
CA GLY A 27 -1.14 2.80 -20.21
C GLY A 27 -2.47 3.52 -20.47
N ALA A 28 -2.59 4.80 -20.09
CA ALA A 28 -3.78 5.60 -20.36
C ALA A 28 -3.90 6.08 -21.81
N GLY A 29 -2.81 6.04 -22.60
CA GLY A 29 -2.74 6.62 -23.94
C GLY A 29 -2.78 8.15 -23.94
N LYS A 30 -2.61 8.78 -22.77
CA LYS A 30 -2.65 10.23 -22.57
C LYS A 30 -1.92 10.60 -21.28
N ARG A 31 -1.61 11.89 -21.12
CA ARG A 31 -1.05 12.38 -19.86
C ARG A 31 -2.05 12.20 -18.73
N ILE A 32 -1.60 11.59 -17.64
CA ILE A 32 -2.36 11.42 -16.40
C ILE A 32 -2.58 12.79 -15.75
N LYS A 33 -3.82 13.06 -15.31
CA LYS A 33 -4.16 14.30 -14.60
C LYS A 33 -3.51 14.27 -13.20
N LEU A 34 -2.91 15.39 -12.82
CA LEU A 34 -2.38 15.59 -11.47
C LEU A 34 -3.34 16.53 -10.74
N ASP A 35 -4.30 15.96 -10.03
CA ASP A 35 -5.22 16.68 -9.15
C ASP A 35 -4.70 16.58 -7.71
N PRO A 36 -4.14 17.65 -7.12
CA PRO A 36 -3.52 17.59 -5.80
C PRO A 36 -4.45 17.08 -4.71
N TYR A 37 -5.73 17.44 -4.78
CA TYR A 37 -6.72 16.99 -3.81
C TYR A 37 -6.94 15.48 -3.94
N ALA A 38 -7.16 15.00 -5.16
CA ALA A 38 -7.39 13.57 -5.39
C ALA A 38 -6.15 12.75 -5.00
N ILE A 39 -4.95 13.22 -5.34
CA ILE A 39 -3.69 12.59 -4.93
C ILE A 39 -3.63 12.49 -3.40
N ALA A 40 -3.80 13.61 -2.70
CA ALA A 40 -3.75 13.63 -1.24
C ALA A 40 -4.82 12.71 -0.61
N LEU A 41 -6.02 12.66 -1.18
CA LEU A 41 -7.10 11.78 -0.75
C LEU A 41 -6.72 10.31 -0.87
N TYR A 42 -6.21 9.90 -2.04
CA TYR A 42 -5.77 8.52 -2.29
C TYR A 42 -4.60 8.11 -1.40
N MET A 43 -3.59 8.97 -1.28
CA MET A 43 -2.44 8.74 -0.41
C MET A 43 -2.89 8.54 1.05
N SER A 44 -3.77 9.40 1.55
CA SER A 44 -4.19 9.40 2.96
C SER A 44 -5.15 8.26 3.28
N VAL A 45 -6.12 7.98 2.40
CA VAL A 45 -7.08 6.89 2.62
C VAL A 45 -6.41 5.52 2.52
N THR A 46 -5.50 5.33 1.56
CA THR A 46 -4.74 4.08 1.44
C THR A 46 -3.85 3.90 2.65
N TYR A 47 -3.20 4.96 3.13
CA TYR A 47 -2.39 4.89 4.34
C TYR A 47 -3.18 4.41 5.56
N LEU A 48 -4.26 5.10 5.90
CA LEU A 48 -5.09 4.73 7.04
C LEU A 48 -5.66 3.31 6.90
N ALA A 49 -6.17 2.97 5.71
CA ALA A 49 -6.75 1.67 5.46
C ALA A 49 -5.71 0.55 5.60
N MET A 50 -4.53 0.70 5.00
CA MET A 50 -3.52 -0.34 4.99
C MET A 50 -2.85 -0.51 6.35
N VAL A 51 -2.55 0.55 7.10
CA VAL A 51 -1.97 0.38 8.45
C VAL A 51 -2.92 -0.38 9.39
N ILE A 52 -4.23 -0.15 9.28
CA ILE A 52 -5.23 -0.90 10.06
C ILE A 52 -5.35 -2.33 9.54
N LEU A 53 -5.59 -2.50 8.24
CA LEU A 53 -5.88 -3.81 7.63
C LEU A 53 -4.67 -4.74 7.75
N GLU A 54 -3.46 -4.25 7.53
CA GLU A 54 -2.25 -5.03 7.65
C GLU A 54 -2.08 -5.59 9.07
N ALA A 55 -2.13 -4.73 10.09
CA ALA A 55 -1.99 -5.16 11.48
C ALA A 55 -3.12 -6.11 11.90
N ALA A 56 -4.37 -5.78 11.55
CA ALA A 56 -5.54 -6.59 11.89
C ALA A 56 -5.50 -7.96 11.22
N ILE A 57 -5.16 -8.02 9.93
CA ILE A 57 -5.11 -9.26 9.16
C ILE A 57 -3.94 -10.12 9.62
N GLY A 58 -2.76 -9.54 9.84
CA GLY A 58 -1.58 -10.27 10.31
C GLY A 58 -1.82 -10.90 11.68
N TYR A 59 -2.37 -10.12 12.61
CA TYR A 59 -2.77 -10.63 13.93
C TYR A 59 -3.82 -11.75 13.82
N SER A 60 -4.90 -11.51 13.07
CA SER A 60 -5.98 -12.49 12.91
C SER A 60 -5.48 -13.80 12.28
N HIS A 61 -4.57 -13.73 11.32
CA HIS A 61 -3.95 -14.91 10.73
C HIS A 61 -3.19 -15.72 11.79
N GLY A 62 -2.38 -15.05 12.61
CA GLY A 62 -1.63 -15.68 13.70
C GLY A 62 -2.55 -16.43 14.67
N GLU A 63 -3.65 -15.80 15.07
CA GLU A 63 -4.62 -16.40 16.00
C GLU A 63 -5.39 -17.58 15.37
N ILE A 64 -5.77 -17.48 14.10
CA ILE A 64 -6.56 -18.51 13.41
C ILE A 64 -5.73 -19.73 13.07
N PHE A 65 -4.51 -19.54 12.56
CA PHE A 65 -3.68 -20.62 12.02
C PHE A 65 -2.56 -21.06 12.96
N GLY A 66 -2.27 -20.30 14.02
CA GLY A 66 -1.22 -20.62 14.99
C GLY A 66 0.21 -20.34 14.52
N TRP A 67 0.38 -19.67 13.38
CA TRP A 67 1.68 -19.26 12.85
C TRP A 67 1.60 -17.88 12.21
N ARG A 68 2.72 -17.14 12.18
CA ARG A 68 2.79 -15.82 11.56
C ARG A 68 3.03 -15.94 10.06
N LEU A 69 2.26 -15.20 9.25
CA LEU A 69 2.46 -15.20 7.80
C LEU A 69 3.65 -14.36 7.36
N TRP A 70 3.79 -13.16 7.93
CA TRP A 70 4.92 -12.26 7.71
C TRP A 70 5.36 -11.59 9.01
N GLU A 71 6.55 -10.98 8.97
CA GLU A 71 7.05 -10.11 10.02
C GLU A 71 7.91 -8.99 9.43
N TYR A 72 7.59 -7.73 9.74
CA TYR A 72 8.43 -6.59 9.40
C TYR A 72 9.77 -6.65 10.12
N ARG A 73 10.86 -6.48 9.37
CA ARG A 73 12.24 -6.49 9.90
C ARG A 73 12.83 -5.08 9.98
N MET A 74 12.33 -4.15 9.18
CA MET A 74 12.72 -2.74 9.22
C MET A 74 11.68 -1.88 9.93
N ASN A 75 12.11 -1.18 10.98
CA ASN A 75 11.28 -0.27 11.77
C ASN A 75 9.91 -0.87 12.14
N PRO A 76 9.85 -2.09 12.71
CA PRO A 76 8.58 -2.75 12.99
C PRO A 76 7.76 -1.98 14.02
N ASN A 77 6.44 -2.06 13.87
CA ASN A 77 5.46 -1.69 14.89
C ASN A 77 4.38 -2.79 14.98
N HIS A 78 3.39 -2.63 15.87
CA HIS A 78 2.30 -3.59 16.06
C HIS A 78 2.81 -5.03 16.21
N HIS A 79 3.79 -5.24 17.09
CA HIS A 79 4.42 -6.54 17.32
C HIS A 79 5.05 -7.22 16.08
N GLY A 80 5.43 -6.43 15.07
CA GLY A 80 6.05 -6.89 13.83
C GLY A 80 5.06 -7.13 12.69
N TYR A 81 3.76 -6.89 12.87
CA TYR A 81 2.78 -7.01 11.79
C TYR A 81 2.78 -5.80 10.85
N GLY A 82 3.28 -4.64 11.29
CA GLY A 82 3.42 -3.44 10.46
C GLY A 82 4.81 -2.79 10.59
N THR A 83 4.98 -1.64 9.94
CA THR A 83 6.20 -0.82 10.03
C THR A 83 5.89 0.67 10.12
N TYR A 84 6.74 1.42 10.82
CA TYR A 84 6.73 2.89 10.78
C TYR A 84 7.00 3.45 9.37
N LEU A 85 7.65 2.67 8.49
CA LEU A 85 7.82 3.02 7.07
C LEU A 85 6.48 3.04 6.31
N GLY A 86 5.42 2.46 6.87
CA GLY A 86 4.07 2.47 6.33
C GLY A 86 3.53 3.88 6.14
N ALA A 87 3.99 4.84 6.95
CA ALA A 87 3.69 6.26 6.81
C ALA A 87 4.22 6.89 5.51
N VAL A 88 5.08 6.20 4.77
CA VAL A 88 5.56 6.63 3.44
C VAL A 88 5.13 5.64 2.38
N MET A 89 5.31 4.34 2.62
CA MET A 89 4.99 3.27 1.67
C MET A 89 3.53 3.29 1.23
N TRP A 90 2.61 3.31 2.19
CA TRP A 90 1.18 3.24 1.89
C TRP A 90 0.64 4.47 1.19
N PRO A 91 1.05 5.71 1.54
CA PRO A 91 0.76 6.88 0.72
C PRO A 91 1.20 6.73 -0.74
N PHE A 92 2.44 6.30 -0.99
CA PHE A 92 2.91 6.12 -2.37
C PHE A 92 2.16 5.00 -3.10
N TYR A 93 1.78 3.93 -2.40
CA TYR A 93 0.87 2.93 -2.97
C TYR A 93 -0.50 3.55 -3.31
N GLY A 94 -1.02 4.46 -2.50
CA GLY A 94 -2.23 5.24 -2.82
C GLY A 94 -2.09 6.10 -4.09
N LEU A 95 -0.95 6.76 -4.27
CA LEU A 95 -0.64 7.49 -5.51
C LEU A 95 -0.65 6.57 -6.74
N HIS A 96 -0.09 5.37 -6.60
CA HIS A 96 -0.13 4.33 -7.60
C HIS A 96 -1.58 3.93 -7.97
N ILE A 97 -2.45 3.70 -6.98
CA ILE A 97 -3.87 3.39 -7.21
C ILE A 97 -4.58 4.56 -7.93
N TYR A 98 -4.27 5.80 -7.57
CA TYR A 98 -4.82 6.99 -8.24
C TYR A 98 -4.48 7.01 -9.73
N TRP A 99 -3.24 6.70 -10.11
CA TRP A 99 -2.83 6.62 -11.51
C TRP A 99 -3.45 5.42 -12.22
N PHE A 100 -3.49 4.27 -11.56
CA PHE A 100 -4.11 3.07 -12.11
C PHE A 100 -5.60 3.29 -12.41
N LYS A 101 -6.33 3.95 -11.51
CA LYS A 101 -7.73 4.31 -11.76
C LYS A 101 -7.89 5.18 -13.00
N GLN A 102 -6.98 6.13 -13.25
CA GLN A 102 -7.04 6.95 -14.47
C GLN A 102 -6.77 6.15 -15.74
N VAL A 103 -5.90 5.13 -15.67
CA VAL A 103 -5.72 4.16 -16.78
C VAL A 103 -7.02 3.39 -17.00
N MET A 104 -7.63 2.85 -15.94
CA MET A 104 -8.92 2.17 -16.03
C MET A 104 -10.03 3.06 -16.60
N ASP A 105 -10.13 4.30 -16.13
CA ASP A 105 -11.13 5.27 -16.60
C ASP A 105 -10.95 5.61 -18.08
N SER A 106 -9.73 5.47 -18.62
CA SER A 106 -9.41 5.76 -20.01
C SER A 106 -9.60 4.55 -20.93
N ARG A 107 -9.30 3.34 -20.45
CA ARG A 107 -9.35 2.10 -21.25
C ARG A 107 -10.65 1.31 -21.09
N TRP A 108 -11.24 1.36 -19.90
CA TRP A 108 -12.42 0.57 -19.51
C TRP A 108 -13.42 1.40 -18.69
N PRO A 109 -14.03 2.46 -19.26
CA PRO A 109 -14.90 3.37 -18.53
C PRO A 109 -16.12 2.71 -17.87
N ASN A 110 -16.55 1.54 -18.36
CA ASN A 110 -17.69 0.78 -17.82
C ASN A 110 -17.31 -0.18 -16.68
N LYS A 111 -16.03 -0.31 -16.32
CA LYS A 111 -15.54 -1.25 -15.28
C LYS A 111 -15.14 -0.55 -13.98
N ARG A 112 -15.76 0.59 -13.66
CA ARG A 112 -15.52 1.41 -12.44
C ARG A 112 -16.02 0.79 -11.13
N HIS A 113 -16.35 -0.50 -11.14
CA HIS A 113 -16.88 -1.12 -9.94
C HIS A 113 -15.77 -1.20 -8.88
N PRO A 114 -16.03 -0.82 -7.61
CA PRO A 114 -15.03 -0.88 -6.52
C PRO A 114 -14.35 -2.24 -6.40
N LEU A 115 -15.10 -3.32 -6.65
CA LEU A 115 -14.57 -4.68 -6.73
C LEU A 115 -13.46 -4.83 -7.77
N VAL A 116 -13.55 -4.22 -8.95
CA VAL A 116 -12.51 -4.36 -10.00
C VAL A 116 -11.21 -3.70 -9.56
N ILE A 117 -11.31 -2.51 -8.96
CA ILE A 117 -10.15 -1.83 -8.37
C ILE A 117 -9.56 -2.70 -7.27
N GLY A 118 -10.39 -3.22 -6.37
CA GLY A 118 -9.95 -4.07 -5.26
C GLY A 118 -9.32 -5.39 -5.71
N LEU A 119 -9.89 -6.05 -6.72
CA LEU A 119 -9.33 -7.27 -7.29
C LEU A 119 -7.98 -7.01 -7.93
N PHE A 120 -7.85 -5.90 -8.67
CA PHE A 120 -6.58 -5.55 -9.29
C PHE A 120 -5.50 -5.27 -8.24
N THR A 121 -5.81 -4.47 -7.21
CA THR A 121 -4.88 -4.18 -6.10
C THR A 121 -4.47 -5.45 -5.34
N SER A 122 -5.32 -6.47 -5.34
CA SER A 122 -5.03 -7.78 -4.73
C SER A 122 -3.98 -8.59 -5.49
N PHE A 123 -3.91 -8.44 -6.83
CA PHE A 123 -2.93 -9.15 -7.65
C PHE A 123 -1.62 -8.40 -7.77
N GLU A 124 -1.65 -7.08 -7.91
CA GLU A 124 -0.43 -6.29 -8.05
C GLU A 124 0.32 -6.10 -6.73
N GLY A 125 -0.40 -6.11 -5.60
CA GLY A 125 0.20 -5.90 -4.28
C GLY A 125 1.39 -6.83 -4.01
N PRO A 126 1.22 -8.16 -4.11
CA PRO A 126 2.32 -9.11 -3.96
C PRO A 126 3.47 -8.93 -4.96
N ALA A 127 3.19 -8.43 -6.16
CA ALA A 127 4.23 -8.11 -7.14
C ALA A 127 5.05 -6.89 -6.70
N PHE A 128 4.40 -5.84 -6.19
CA PHE A 128 5.07 -4.69 -5.60
C PHE A 128 5.83 -5.05 -4.34
N GLU A 129 5.31 -5.96 -3.52
CA GLU A 129 6.04 -6.49 -2.37
C GLU A 129 7.31 -7.21 -2.80
N PHE A 130 7.21 -8.12 -3.76
CA PHE A 130 8.37 -8.84 -4.26
C PHE A 130 9.46 -7.89 -4.76
N LEU A 131 9.08 -6.89 -5.57
CA LEU A 131 10.00 -5.89 -6.10
C LEU A 131 10.57 -4.98 -4.99
N GLY A 132 9.69 -4.42 -4.15
CA GLY A 132 10.07 -3.48 -3.09
C GLY A 132 10.97 -4.15 -2.05
N ASN A 133 10.56 -5.31 -1.56
CA ASN A 133 11.32 -6.10 -0.60
C ASN A 133 12.66 -6.57 -1.20
N GLY A 134 12.69 -6.94 -2.48
CA GLY A 134 13.92 -7.31 -3.20
C GLY A 134 14.90 -6.14 -3.35
N ILE A 135 14.41 -4.95 -3.71
CA ILE A 135 15.24 -3.74 -3.78
C ILE A 135 15.80 -3.39 -2.40
N ILE A 136 14.98 -3.47 -1.36
CA ILE A 136 15.42 -3.22 0.01
C ILE A 136 16.48 -4.23 0.45
N LEU A 137 16.28 -5.52 0.14
CA LEU A 137 17.26 -6.57 0.43
C LEU A 137 18.60 -6.32 -0.26
N ILE A 138 18.60 -5.89 -1.53
CA ILE A 138 19.82 -5.56 -2.28
C ILE A 138 20.53 -4.34 -1.68
N LEU A 139 19.79 -3.28 -1.35
CA LEU A 139 20.38 -2.02 -0.89
C LEU A 139 20.86 -2.07 0.56
N TYR A 140 20.19 -2.87 1.41
CA TYR A 140 20.39 -2.82 2.86
C TYR A 140 20.76 -4.17 3.48
N GLY A 141 20.79 -5.26 2.71
CA GLY A 141 21.17 -6.59 3.20
C GLY A 141 20.18 -7.22 4.19
N GLN A 142 18.96 -6.67 4.31
CA GLN A 142 17.90 -7.18 5.16
C GLN A 142 16.54 -6.99 4.49
N PHE A 143 15.58 -7.85 4.82
CA PHE A 143 14.21 -7.74 4.33
C PHE A 143 13.51 -6.51 4.90
N LEU A 144 12.57 -5.93 4.15
CA LEU A 144 11.60 -4.95 4.66
C LEU A 144 10.59 -5.67 5.57
N PHE A 145 10.01 -6.74 5.04
CA PHE A 145 9.20 -7.74 5.74
C PHE A 145 9.60 -9.12 5.26
N TYR A 146 9.54 -10.10 6.16
CA TYR A 146 9.96 -11.46 5.90
C TYR A 146 8.75 -12.37 5.92
N TYR A 147 8.50 -13.10 4.83
CA TYR A 147 7.47 -14.13 4.80
C TYR A 147 8.00 -15.45 5.35
N PHE A 148 7.24 -16.06 6.27
CA PHE A 148 7.65 -17.32 6.88
C PHE A 148 7.58 -18.52 5.92
N PRO A 149 6.54 -18.64 5.06
CA PRO A 149 6.57 -19.62 3.97
C PRO A 149 7.81 -19.37 3.08
N PRO A 150 8.64 -20.40 2.80
CA PRO A 150 9.95 -20.22 2.18
C PRO A 150 9.94 -20.07 0.66
N GLU A 151 8.77 -20.17 0.06
CA GLU A 151 8.61 -19.92 -1.37
C GLU A 151 8.95 -18.47 -1.74
N LEU A 152 9.26 -18.25 -3.03
CA LEU A 152 9.58 -16.94 -3.58
C LEU A 152 10.68 -16.21 -2.78
N PHE A 153 11.64 -16.96 -2.22
CA PHE A 153 12.80 -16.46 -1.48
C PHE A 153 12.45 -15.60 -0.25
N HIS A 154 11.31 -15.86 0.41
CA HIS A 154 10.79 -15.07 1.54
C HIS A 154 10.42 -13.61 1.18
N LEU A 155 10.43 -13.26 -0.11
CA LEU A 155 10.11 -11.91 -0.59
C LEU A 155 8.60 -11.64 -0.60
N THR A 156 7.82 -12.68 -0.91
CA THR A 156 6.35 -12.74 -0.82
C THR A 156 5.93 -14.22 -0.72
N THR A 157 4.63 -14.53 -0.73
CA THR A 157 4.12 -15.92 -0.68
C THR A 157 2.74 -16.01 -1.32
N VAL A 158 2.40 -17.13 -1.99
CA VAL A 158 1.04 -17.34 -2.49
C VAL A 158 0.01 -17.42 -1.36
N HIS A 159 0.44 -17.76 -0.14
CA HIS A 159 -0.39 -17.76 1.06
C HIS A 159 -0.87 -16.35 1.47
N VAL A 160 -0.26 -15.27 0.95
CA VAL A 160 -0.68 -13.90 1.22
C VAL A 160 -1.82 -13.45 0.29
N MET A 161 -2.04 -14.14 -0.83
CA MET A 161 -3.06 -13.78 -1.82
C MET A 161 -4.48 -13.61 -1.23
N PRO A 162 -4.98 -14.50 -0.34
CA PRO A 162 -6.31 -14.32 0.26
C PRO A 162 -6.41 -13.06 1.13
N HIS A 163 -5.33 -12.71 1.83
CA HIS A 163 -5.24 -11.52 2.67
C HIS A 163 -5.25 -10.26 1.80
N TYR A 164 -4.51 -10.28 0.69
CA TYR A 164 -4.54 -9.24 -0.32
C TYR A 164 -5.91 -9.08 -0.97
N PHE A 165 -6.61 -10.20 -1.23
CA PHE A 165 -7.98 -10.16 -1.74
C PHE A 165 -8.91 -9.40 -0.80
N ILE A 166 -8.88 -9.74 0.49
CA ILE A 166 -9.70 -9.08 1.51
C ILE A 166 -9.33 -7.59 1.60
N ALA A 167 -8.05 -7.29 1.77
CA ALA A 167 -7.56 -5.92 1.92
C ALA A 167 -7.86 -5.06 0.69
N GLY A 168 -7.64 -5.60 -0.51
CA GLY A 168 -7.88 -4.94 -1.79
C GLY A 168 -9.37 -4.63 -1.99
N VAL A 169 -10.26 -5.59 -1.73
CA VAL A 169 -11.71 -5.37 -1.79
C VAL A 169 -12.14 -4.29 -0.79
N CYS A 170 -11.71 -4.38 0.47
CA CYS A 170 -12.00 -3.37 1.48
C CYS A 170 -11.52 -1.99 1.02
N LEU A 171 -10.28 -1.88 0.55
CA LEU A 171 -9.71 -0.63 0.05
C LEU A 171 -10.51 -0.06 -1.12
N GLY A 172 -10.91 -0.89 -2.10
CA GLY A 172 -11.70 -0.46 -3.24
C GLY A 172 -13.03 0.17 -2.82
N TYR A 173 -13.73 -0.43 -1.87
CA TYR A 173 -14.97 0.14 -1.32
C TYR A 173 -14.74 1.41 -0.51
N ILE A 174 -13.70 1.46 0.32
CA ILE A 174 -13.34 2.63 1.11
C ILE A 174 -13.00 3.81 0.19
N VAL A 175 -12.14 3.61 -0.81
CA VAL A 175 -11.77 4.62 -1.81
C VAL A 175 -13.00 5.17 -2.51
N ASN A 176 -13.88 4.30 -3.00
CA ASN A 176 -15.12 4.72 -3.66
C ASN A 176 -16.08 5.48 -2.72
N ALA A 177 -16.08 5.17 -1.42
CA ALA A 177 -16.88 5.91 -0.45
C ALA A 177 -16.31 7.33 -0.23
N VAL A 178 -15.00 7.47 -0.03
CA VAL A 178 -14.38 8.78 0.18
C VAL A 178 -14.36 9.66 -1.07
N GLU A 179 -14.32 9.07 -2.27
CA GLU A 179 -14.46 9.83 -3.52
C GLU A 179 -15.83 10.48 -3.69
N LYS A 180 -16.87 9.88 -3.09
CA LYS A 180 -18.25 10.41 -3.11
C LYS A 180 -18.51 11.41 -1.98
N ALA A 181 -17.61 11.52 -1.02
CA ALA A 181 -17.74 12.47 0.08
C ALA A 181 -17.55 13.92 -0.42
N PRO A 182 -18.12 14.92 0.29
CA PRO A 182 -17.90 16.32 -0.02
C PRO A 182 -16.41 16.67 -0.05
N LYS A 183 -15.98 17.36 -1.11
CA LYS A 183 -14.58 17.74 -1.27
C LYS A 183 -14.18 18.80 -0.25
N THR A 184 -13.36 18.41 0.72
CA THR A 184 -12.80 19.31 1.73
C THR A 184 -11.38 18.88 2.06
N TRP A 185 -10.44 19.83 2.19
CA TRP A 185 -9.05 19.50 2.56
C TRP A 185 -8.93 18.90 3.97
N GLY A 186 -9.91 19.14 4.84
CA GLY A 186 -9.99 18.49 6.15
C GLY A 186 -10.06 16.96 6.06
N LEU A 187 -10.65 16.40 5.01
CA LEU A 187 -10.77 14.95 4.84
C LEU A 187 -9.40 14.24 4.67
N PRO A 188 -8.58 14.51 3.62
CA PRO A 188 -7.28 13.86 3.48
C PRO A 188 -6.36 14.13 4.68
N ILE A 189 -6.36 15.35 5.23
CA ILE A 189 -5.55 15.70 6.41
C ILE A 189 -5.94 14.81 7.60
N SER A 190 -7.24 14.68 7.88
CA SER A 190 -7.72 13.87 9.01
C SER A 190 -7.42 12.39 8.81
N LEU A 191 -7.62 11.86 7.60
CA LEU A 191 -7.31 10.46 7.29
C LEU A 191 -5.81 10.16 7.51
N TYR A 192 -4.93 11.05 7.04
CA TYR A 192 -3.49 10.89 7.23
C TYR A 192 -3.10 11.00 8.71
N ALA A 193 -3.65 11.99 9.43
CA ALA A 193 -3.38 12.18 10.86
C ALA A 193 -3.87 10.98 11.69
N LEU A 194 -5.01 10.39 11.35
CA LEU A 194 -5.48 9.15 11.97
C LEU A 194 -4.53 7.99 11.65
N GLY A 195 -4.04 7.89 10.42
CA GLY A 195 -3.06 6.87 10.03
C GLY A 195 -1.77 6.97 10.85
N LEU A 196 -1.28 8.19 11.07
CA LEU A 196 -0.16 8.46 11.97
C LEU A 196 -0.48 8.05 13.40
N GLY A 197 -1.67 8.40 13.90
CA GLY A 197 -2.14 7.98 15.22
C GLY A 197 -2.09 6.46 15.39
N VAL A 198 -2.65 5.70 14.45
CA VAL A 198 -2.60 4.23 14.45
C VAL A 198 -1.16 3.73 14.40
N THR A 199 -0.34 4.29 13.51
CA THR A 199 1.07 3.90 13.36
C THR A 199 1.88 4.09 14.64
N LEU A 200 1.61 5.16 15.40
CA LEU A 200 2.30 5.51 16.63
C LEU A 200 1.79 4.77 17.87
N LEU A 201 0.55 4.24 17.82
CA LEU A 201 -0.03 3.42 18.90
C LEU A 201 0.46 1.96 18.86
N GLY A 202 1.12 1.55 17.77
CA GLY A 202 1.66 0.21 17.57
C GLY A 202 2.98 -0.06 18.25
#